data_AF-A0A8X7B998-F1
#
_entry.id   AF-A0A8X7B998-F1
#
_cell.length_a   1.000
_cell.length_b   1.000
_cell.length_c   1.000
_cell.angle_alpha   90.00
_cell.angle_beta   90.00
_cell.angle_gamma   90.00
#
_symmetry.space_group_name_H-M   'P 1'
#
loop_
_entity.id
_entity.type
_entity.pdbx_description
1 polymer ?
#
loop_
_entity_poly.entity_id
_entity_poly.type
_entity_poly.pdbx_seq_one_letter_code
_entity_poly.pdbx_strand_id
1 'polypeptide(L)'
;MTEDFLHQARRINPIENIEYYDALFNNTLLILEDKILSITVNKLALYGLPEPVHDQSELTSKDILRETSYDVEALRAYMAANVPRLTPDQQQAFITNTGMIGSERGGTVF
;
A
#
# COMPACT_ATOMS: atom_id res chain seq x y z
N MET A 1 -17.91 -12.02 -5.91
CA MET A 1 -17.30 -11.00 -5.03
C MET A 1 -18.36 -10.10 -4.41
N THR A 2 -19.18 -9.37 -5.16
CA THR A 2 -20.22 -8.50 -4.55
C THR A 2 -21.34 -9.33 -3.92
N GLU A 3 -21.73 -10.43 -4.58
CA GLU A 3 -22.67 -11.42 -4.04
C GLU A 3 -22.15 -12.04 -2.73
N ASP A 4 -20.84 -12.26 -2.58
CA ASP A 4 -20.25 -12.80 -1.34
C ASP A 4 -20.44 -11.84 -0.16
N PHE A 5 -20.24 -10.53 -0.41
CA PHE A 5 -20.51 -9.49 0.58
C PHE A 5 -22.01 -9.36 0.89
N LEU A 6 -22.88 -9.49 -0.10
CA LEU A 6 -24.34 -9.49 0.11
C LEU A 6 -24.76 -10.68 0.97
N HIS A 7 -24.25 -11.88 0.68
CA HIS A 7 -24.48 -13.06 1.50
C HIS A 7 -23.96 -12.89 2.92
N GLN A 8 -22.77 -12.30 3.09
CA GLN A 8 -22.23 -12.00 4.42
C GLN A 8 -23.10 -11.00 5.18
N ALA A 9 -23.54 -9.91 4.54
CA ALA A 9 -24.40 -8.91 5.16
C ALA A 9 -25.73 -9.51 5.63
N ARG A 10 -26.38 -10.34 4.79
CA ARG A 10 -27.62 -11.07 5.14
C ARG A 10 -27.42 -12.06 6.29
N ARG A 11 -26.23 -12.68 6.40
CA ARG A 11 -25.92 -13.56 7.54
C ARG A 11 -25.77 -12.80 8.85
N ILE A 12 -25.21 -11.59 8.82
CA ILE A 12 -25.03 -10.75 10.01
C ILE A 12 -26.36 -10.11 10.42
N ASN A 13 -27.21 -9.75 9.46
CA ASN A 13 -28.50 -9.11 9.67
C ASN A 13 -29.65 -9.93 9.06
N PRO A 14 -30.01 -11.08 9.66
CA PRO A 14 -30.97 -12.03 9.07
C PRO A 14 -32.43 -11.55 9.05
N ILE A 15 -32.75 -10.45 9.74
CA ILE A 15 -34.10 -9.89 9.83
C ILE A 15 -34.34 -8.86 8.73
N GLU A 16 -33.29 -8.23 8.21
CA GLU A 16 -33.40 -7.24 7.14
C GLU A 16 -33.31 -7.90 5.76
N ASN A 17 -34.24 -7.54 4.87
CA ASN A 17 -34.12 -7.91 3.46
C ASN A 17 -33.08 -6.99 2.79
N ILE A 18 -31.81 -7.31 3.01
CA ILE A 18 -30.70 -6.56 2.42
C ILE A 18 -30.65 -6.86 0.92
N GLU A 19 -30.75 -5.82 0.11
CA GLU A 19 -30.57 -5.85 -1.34
C GLU A 19 -29.21 -5.28 -1.73
N TYR A 20 -28.92 -5.24 -3.03
CA TYR A 20 -27.71 -4.60 -3.54
C TYR A 20 -27.72 -3.09 -3.27
N TYR A 21 -26.62 -2.57 -2.75
CA TYR A 21 -26.43 -1.14 -2.52
C TYR A 21 -24.97 -0.73 -2.76
N ASP A 22 -24.74 0.56 -2.99
CA ASP A 22 -23.45 1.10 -3.45
C ASP A 22 -22.26 0.69 -2.57
N ALA A 23 -22.43 0.56 -1.25
CA ALA A 23 -21.32 0.18 -0.38
C ALA A 23 -20.86 -1.27 -0.60
N LEU A 24 -21.74 -2.18 -1.03
CA LEU A 24 -21.32 -3.55 -1.39
C LEU A 24 -20.44 -3.55 -2.63
N PHE A 25 -20.79 -2.73 -3.63
CA PHE A 25 -19.97 -2.52 -4.81
C PHE A 25 -18.65 -1.85 -4.45
N ASN A 26 -18.67 -0.85 -3.57
CA ASN A 26 -17.47 -0.19 -3.09
C ASN A 26 -16.52 -1.17 -2.36
N ASN A 27 -17.04 -2.05 -1.52
CA ASN A 27 -16.25 -3.09 -0.85
C ASN A 27 -15.56 -4.02 -1.86
N THR A 28 -16.23 -4.34 -2.98
CA THR A 28 -15.56 -5.08 -4.04
C THR A 28 -14.48 -4.30 -4.77
N LEU A 29 -14.69 -3.01 -5.01
CA LEU A 29 -13.68 -2.15 -5.63
C LEU A 29 -12.44 -2.04 -4.73
N LEU A 30 -12.62 -1.89 -3.41
CA LEU A 30 -11.51 -1.85 -2.43
C LEU A 30 -10.65 -3.12 -2.46
N ILE A 31 -11.27 -4.31 -2.46
CA ILE A 31 -10.52 -5.57 -2.56
C ILE A 31 -9.82 -5.68 -3.93
N LEU A 32 -10.48 -5.27 -5.00
CA LEU A 32 -9.91 -5.35 -6.34
C LEU A 32 -8.71 -4.40 -6.46
N GLU A 33 -8.79 -3.22 -5.85
CA GLU A 33 -7.68 -2.28 -5.75
C GLU A 33 -6.49 -2.88 -5.01
N ASP A 34 -6.71 -3.43 -3.81
CA ASP A 34 -5.65 -4.05 -3.01
C ASP A 34 -4.95 -5.16 -3.80
N LYS A 35 -5.71 -5.97 -4.57
CA LYS A 35 -5.14 -6.99 -5.44
C LYS A 35 -4.33 -6.40 -6.59
N ILE A 36 -4.84 -5.39 -7.28
CA ILE A 36 -4.11 -4.74 -8.38
C ILE A 36 -2.83 -4.09 -7.86
N LEU A 37 -2.87 -3.41 -6.71
CA LEU A 37 -1.72 -2.78 -6.08
C LEU A 37 -0.68 -3.79 -5.60
N SER A 38 -1.11 -4.99 -5.20
CA SER A 38 -0.18 -6.07 -4.83
C SER A 38 0.59 -6.66 -6.02
N ILE A 39 0.06 -6.52 -7.24
CA ILE A 39 0.64 -7.09 -8.47
C ILE A 39 1.30 -6.00 -9.33
N THR A 40 0.79 -4.78 -9.30
CA THR A 40 1.17 -3.66 -10.17
C THR A 40 1.14 -2.35 -9.39
N VAL A 41 1.78 -1.29 -9.91
CA VAL A 41 1.72 0.07 -9.32
C VAL A 41 0.57 0.90 -9.94
N ASN A 42 -0.32 0.25 -10.68
CA ASN A 42 -1.35 0.92 -11.48
C ASN A 42 -2.65 1.07 -10.69
N LYS A 43 -3.34 2.18 -10.90
CA LYS A 43 -4.68 2.40 -10.34
C LYS A 43 -5.75 1.61 -11.10
N LEU A 44 -6.84 1.28 -10.40
CA LEU A 44 -8.06 0.72 -10.98
C LEU A 44 -8.59 1.48 -12.19
N ALA A 45 -8.50 2.82 -12.16
CA ALA A 45 -8.96 3.70 -13.23
C ALA A 45 -8.31 3.38 -14.59
N LEU A 46 -7.06 2.88 -14.60
CA LEU A 46 -6.37 2.50 -15.84
C LEU A 46 -6.98 1.27 -16.52
N TYR A 47 -7.80 0.51 -15.79
CA TYR A 47 -8.53 -0.65 -16.29
C TYR A 47 -10.01 -0.34 -16.58
N GLY A 48 -10.40 0.94 -16.57
CA GLY A 48 -11.76 1.39 -16.86
C GLY A 48 -12.75 1.18 -15.72
N LEU A 49 -12.26 0.92 -14.50
CA LEU A 49 -13.08 0.76 -13.30
C LEU A 49 -13.16 2.06 -12.49
N PRO A 50 -14.29 2.35 -11.83
CA PRO A 50 -14.41 3.50 -10.95
C PRO A 50 -13.42 3.39 -9.77
N GLU A 51 -12.89 4.52 -9.31
CA GLU A 51 -12.07 4.54 -8.09
C GLU A 51 -12.96 4.20 -6.88
N PRO A 52 -12.49 3.34 -5.96
CA PRO A 52 -13.20 3.08 -4.73
C PRO A 52 -13.26 4.34 -3.86
N VAL A 53 -14.33 4.45 -3.08
CA VAL A 53 -14.48 5.46 -2.03
C VAL A 53 -13.82 4.92 -0.77
N HIS A 54 -12.74 5.55 -0.34
CA HIS A 54 -12.07 5.16 0.89
C HIS A 54 -12.48 6.01 2.08
N ASP A 55 -12.48 5.40 3.25
CA ASP A 55 -12.35 6.15 4.49
C ASP A 55 -10.92 6.68 4.59
N GLN A 56 -10.76 8.00 4.66
CA GLN A 56 -9.45 8.66 4.71
C GLN A 56 -8.60 8.23 5.91
N SER A 57 -9.24 7.79 7.00
CA SER A 57 -8.55 7.27 8.18
C SER A 57 -7.94 5.89 7.94
N GLU A 58 -8.62 5.03 7.20
CA GLU A 58 -8.14 3.69 6.83
C GLU A 58 -7.05 3.76 5.76
N LEU A 59 -7.15 4.69 4.79
CA LEU A 59 -6.11 4.92 3.78
C LEU A 59 -4.76 5.24 4.40
N THR A 60 -4.73 6.22 5.30
CA THR A 60 -3.50 6.65 5.98
C THR A 60 -2.85 5.47 6.70
N SER A 61 -3.65 4.64 7.37
CA SER A 61 -3.17 3.46 8.08
C SER A 61 -2.64 2.38 7.13
N LYS A 62 -3.31 2.14 6.00
CA LYS A 62 -2.90 1.15 5.00
C LYS A 62 -1.64 1.58 4.24
N ASP A 63 -1.53 2.83 3.84
CA ASP A 63 -0.35 3.34 3.13
C ASP A 63 0.89 3.27 4.03
N ILE A 64 0.76 3.65 5.31
CA ILE A 64 1.84 3.49 6.30
C ILE A 64 2.22 2.02 6.43
N LEU A 65 1.26 1.11 6.58
CA LEU A 65 1.56 -0.32 6.68
C LEU A 65 2.24 -0.84 5.42
N ARG A 66 1.75 -0.51 4.23
CA ARG A 66 2.36 -0.91 2.95
C ARG A 66 3.79 -0.40 2.81
N GLU A 67 4.05 0.84 3.20
CA GLU A 67 5.36 1.47 3.09
C GLU A 67 6.34 1.03 4.18
N THR A 68 5.85 0.56 5.33
CA THR A 68 6.67 0.12 6.47
C THR A 68 6.76 -1.40 6.62
N SER A 69 5.95 -2.18 5.90
CA SER A 69 5.95 -3.65 5.92
C SER A 69 7.05 -4.25 5.04
N TYR A 70 8.29 -3.80 5.21
CA TYR A 70 9.44 -4.37 4.51
C TYR A 70 10.18 -5.41 5.36
N ASP A 71 10.78 -6.40 4.69
CA ASP A 71 11.65 -7.38 5.34
C ASP A 71 13.00 -6.72 5.69
N VAL A 72 13.16 -6.41 6.97
CA VAL A 72 14.35 -5.75 7.51
C VAL A 72 15.62 -6.59 7.32
N GLU A 73 15.52 -7.92 7.40
CA GLU A 73 16.68 -8.80 7.23
C GLU A 73 17.08 -8.89 5.76
N ALA A 74 16.11 -8.98 4.85
CA ALA A 74 16.38 -8.94 3.41
C ALA A 74 17.02 -7.61 2.99
N LEU A 75 16.52 -6.49 3.52
CA LEU A 75 17.11 -5.17 3.28
C LEU A 75 18.53 -5.08 3.84
N ARG A 76 18.77 -5.57 5.05
CA ARG A 76 20.12 -5.58 5.66
C ARG A 76 21.09 -6.40 4.83
N ALA A 77 20.68 -7.57 4.35
CA ALA A 77 21.48 -8.43 3.47
C ALA A 77 21.79 -7.72 2.14
N TYR A 78 20.79 -7.06 1.54
CA TYR A 78 20.96 -6.28 0.32
C TYR A 78 21.96 -5.13 0.51
N MET A 79 21.87 -4.40 1.62
CA MET A 79 22.81 -3.32 1.93
C MET A 79 24.24 -3.85 2.09
N ALA A 80 24.43 -4.93 2.85
CA ALA A 80 25.76 -5.52 3.07
C ALA A 80 26.43 -5.95 1.75
N ALA A 81 25.64 -6.44 0.78
CA ALA A 81 26.15 -6.86 -0.53
C ALA A 81 26.44 -5.68 -1.49
N ASN A 82 25.68 -4.59 -1.40
CA ASN A 82 25.71 -3.52 -2.40
C ASN A 82 26.46 -2.26 -1.96
N VAL A 83 26.48 -1.93 -0.66
CA VAL A 83 27.22 -0.77 -0.14
C VAL A 83 28.72 -0.82 -0.50
N PRO A 84 29.42 -1.97 -0.42
CA PRO A 84 30.83 -2.05 -0.83
C PRO A 84 31.06 -1.87 -2.34
N ARG A 85 30.02 -1.97 -3.17
CA ARG A 85 30.09 -1.88 -4.63
C ARG A 85 29.81 -0.47 -5.15
N LEU A 86 29.50 0.47 -4.25
CA LEU A 86 29.20 1.85 -4.61
C LEU A 86 30.45 2.55 -5.15
N THR A 87 30.23 3.45 -6.11
CA THR A 87 31.25 4.40 -6.52
C THR A 87 31.46 5.45 -5.41
N PRO A 88 32.61 6.17 -5.39
CA PRO A 88 32.86 7.20 -4.38
C PRO A 88 31.74 8.24 -4.26
N ASP A 89 31.19 8.69 -5.39
CA ASP A 89 30.09 9.68 -5.41
C ASP A 89 28.80 9.10 -4.81
N GLN A 90 28.44 7.87 -5.20
CA GLN A 90 27.26 7.20 -4.66
C GLN A 90 27.41 6.88 -3.16
N GLN A 91 28.62 6.53 -2.72
CA GLN A 91 28.92 6.28 -1.32
C GLN A 91 28.76 7.57 -0.49
N GLN A 92 29.25 8.70 -1.03
CA GLN A 92 29.09 10.00 -0.39
C GLN A 92 27.62 10.42 -0.29
N ALA A 93 26.83 10.26 -1.36
CA ALA A 93 25.39 10.52 -1.34
C ALA A 93 24.66 9.63 -0.31
N PHE A 94 24.98 8.33 -0.29
CA PHE A 94 24.39 7.37 0.64
C PHE A 94 24.67 7.72 2.12
N ILE A 95 25.93 8.04 2.47
CA ILE A 95 26.31 8.44 3.83
C ILE A 95 25.62 9.76 4.22
N THR A 96 25.57 10.72 3.31
CA THR A 96 24.94 12.02 3.56
C THR A 96 23.44 11.85 3.83
N ASN A 97 22.75 11.09 2.99
CA ASN A 97 21.31 10.84 3.12
C ASN A 97 20.98 10.07 4.41
N THR A 98 21.73 9.01 4.72
CA THR A 98 21.52 8.26 5.97
C THR A 98 21.81 9.08 7.23
N GLY A 99 22.83 9.96 7.19
CA GLY A 99 23.11 10.90 8.28
C GLY A 99 22.03 11.98 8.46
N MET A 100 21.46 12.48 7.36
CA MET A 100 20.34 13.43 7.41
C MET A 100 19.07 12.80 7.97
N ILE A 101 18.77 11.55 7.60
CA ILE A 101 17.65 10.78 8.16
C ILE A 101 17.83 10.62 9.68
N GLY A 102 19.01 10.18 10.12
CA GLY A 102 19.30 10.00 11.55
C GLY A 102 19.33 11.29 12.38
N SER A 103 19.41 12.46 11.72
CA SER A 103 19.36 13.77 12.37
C SER A 103 18.03 14.51 12.17
N GLU A 104 17.02 13.83 11.60
CA GLU A 104 15.68 14.36 11.31
C GLU A 104 15.68 15.67 10.50
N ARG A 105 16.78 15.96 9.79
CA ARG A 105 16.92 17.19 8.99
C ARG A 105 16.13 17.17 7.69
N GLY A 106 15.64 15.99 7.28
CA GLY A 106 14.89 15.79 6.04
C GLY A 106 15.72 16.02 4.77
N GLY A 107 15.14 15.69 3.61
CA GLY A 107 15.75 15.91 2.30
C GLY A 107 16.58 14.73 1.74
N THR A 108 16.93 14.82 0.45
CA THR A 108 17.79 13.87 -0.26
C THR A 108 18.80 14.63 -1.13
N VAL A 109 20.02 14.11 -1.20
CA VAL A 109 21.11 14.60 -2.05
C VAL A 109 21.46 13.50 -3.06
N PHE A 110 21.71 13.91 -4.31
CA PHE A 110 21.98 13.03 -5.47
C PHE A 110 23.44 13.12 -5.91
#